data_AF-A0A699UV67-F1
#
_entry.id   AF-A0A699UV67-F1
#
_cell.length_a   1.000
_cell.length_b   1.000
_cell.length_c   1.000
_cell.angle_alpha   90.00
_cell.angle_beta   90.00
_cell.angle_gamma   90.00
#
_symmetry.space_group_name_H-M   'P 1'
#
loop_
_entity.id
_entity.type
_entity.pdbx_description
1 polymer ?
#
loop_
_entity_poly.entity_id
_entity_poly.type
_entity_poly.pdbx_seq_one_letter_code
_entity_poly.pdbx_strand_id
1 'polypeptide(L)'
;TAQDLSSRIFTLENYDLYSKIDKYINENVKEAIQNALKALVHERFRELSEFKMKEILCDRMFKSGSYWSHPEYIALHEALEASMDHENKYEFVEETTKSRKRQRDDQDPPPPHSKDSEQNKKKRHDSNSSASKQSQAQTSLTWKTSHIR
;
A
#
# COMPACT_ATOMS: atom_id res chain seq x y z
N THR A 1 -70.01 2.28 -13.20
CA THR A 1 -70.30 1.14 -14.10
C THR A 1 -69.17 0.13 -13.98
N ALA A 2 -69.41 -1.17 -14.16
CA ALA A 2 -68.36 -2.21 -14.01
C ALA A 2 -67.08 -1.96 -14.86
N GLN A 3 -67.24 -1.28 -15.99
CA GLN A 3 -66.14 -0.84 -16.86
C GLN A 3 -65.11 0.07 -16.16
N ASP A 4 -65.57 1.01 -15.34
CA ASP A 4 -64.71 1.98 -14.64
C ASP A 4 -63.81 1.29 -13.59
N LEU A 5 -64.37 0.31 -12.87
CA LEU A 5 -63.60 -0.51 -11.92
C LEU A 5 -62.57 -1.38 -12.63
N SER A 6 -62.94 -1.99 -13.77
CA SER A 6 -62.03 -2.80 -14.57
C SER A 6 -60.84 -1.98 -15.08
N SER A 7 -61.08 -0.78 -15.60
CA SER A 7 -60.01 0.14 -16.02
C SER A 7 -59.09 0.55 -14.86
N ARG A 8 -59.63 0.84 -13.67
CA ARG A 8 -58.82 1.21 -12.50
C ARG A 8 -57.96 0.06 -11.98
N ILE A 9 -58.47 -1.17 -11.98
CA ILE A 9 -57.70 -2.37 -11.61
C ILE A 9 -56.55 -2.57 -12.61
N PHE A 10 -56.85 -2.49 -13.91
CA PHE A 10 -55.84 -2.61 -14.95
C PHE A 10 -54.72 -1.57 -14.80
N THR A 11 -55.03 -0.30 -14.50
CA THR A 11 -54.00 0.72 -14.29
C THR A 11 -53.11 0.44 -13.07
N LEU A 12 -53.70 -0.04 -11.96
CA LEU A 12 -52.96 -0.37 -10.74
C LEU A 12 -52.03 -1.58 -10.94
N GLU A 13 -52.50 -2.63 -11.60
CA GLU A 13 -51.70 -3.81 -11.94
C GLU A 13 -50.52 -3.45 -12.85
N ASN A 14 -50.74 -2.58 -13.83
CA ASN A 14 -49.66 -2.09 -14.69
C ASN A 14 -48.64 -1.28 -13.88
N TYR A 15 -49.06 -0.41 -12.96
CA TYR A 15 -48.14 0.41 -12.17
C TYR A 15 -47.26 -0.43 -11.22
N ASP A 16 -47.84 -1.42 -10.56
CA ASP A 16 -47.11 -2.37 -9.71
C ASP A 16 -46.11 -3.20 -10.55
N LEU A 17 -46.52 -3.64 -11.74
CA LEU A 17 -45.66 -4.37 -12.66
C LEU A 17 -44.46 -3.51 -13.12
N TYR A 18 -44.69 -2.25 -13.52
CA TYR A 18 -43.61 -1.32 -13.89
C TYR A 18 -42.63 -1.11 -12.74
N SER A 19 -43.12 -0.93 -11.52
CA SER A 19 -42.28 -0.73 -10.34
C SER A 19 -41.41 -1.96 -10.04
N LYS A 20 -41.96 -3.17 -10.21
CA LYS A 20 -41.21 -4.43 -10.05
C LYS A 20 -40.14 -4.60 -11.11
N ILE A 21 -40.45 -4.27 -12.37
CA ILE A 21 -39.50 -4.34 -13.48
C ILE A 21 -38.36 -3.34 -13.26
N ASP A 22 -38.68 -2.08 -12.92
CA ASP A 22 -37.66 -1.05 -12.68
C ASP A 22 -36.73 -1.44 -11.53
N LYS A 23 -37.29 -1.90 -10.40
CA LYS A 23 -36.51 -2.39 -9.27
C LYS A 23 -35.58 -3.53 -9.67
N TYR A 24 -36.11 -4.53 -10.37
CA TYR A 24 -35.32 -5.68 -10.84
C TYR A 24 -34.19 -5.23 -11.76
N ILE A 25 -34.48 -4.37 -12.75
CA ILE A 25 -33.45 -3.84 -13.66
C ILE A 25 -32.39 -3.08 -12.87
N ASN A 26 -32.77 -2.18 -11.96
CA ASN A 26 -31.81 -1.40 -11.17
C ASN A 26 -30.91 -2.28 -10.30
N GLU A 27 -31.46 -3.31 -9.66
CA GLU A 27 -30.68 -4.25 -8.85
C GLU A 27 -29.68 -5.04 -9.73
N ASN A 28 -30.13 -5.60 -10.85
CA ASN A 28 -29.26 -6.34 -11.77
C ASN A 28 -28.19 -5.46 -12.42
N VAL A 29 -28.55 -4.25 -12.84
CA VAL A 29 -27.59 -3.30 -13.42
C VAL A 29 -26.54 -2.90 -12.38
N LYS A 30 -26.96 -2.62 -11.14
CA LYS A 30 -26.03 -2.30 -10.05
C LYS A 30 -25.08 -3.47 -9.75
N GLU A 31 -25.59 -4.68 -9.68
CA GLU A 31 -24.78 -5.89 -9.49
C GLU A 31 -23.81 -6.12 -10.65
N ALA A 32 -24.30 -6.03 -11.90
CA ALA A 32 -23.48 -6.21 -13.09
C ALA A 32 -22.33 -5.19 -13.15
N ILE A 33 -22.61 -3.91 -12.83
CA ILE A 33 -21.59 -2.86 -12.75
C ILE A 33 -20.58 -3.17 -11.64
N GLN A 34 -21.04 -3.53 -10.45
CA GLN A 34 -20.14 -3.87 -9.34
C GLN A 34 -19.22 -5.04 -9.69
N ASN A 35 -19.77 -6.10 -10.30
CA ASN A 35 -19.01 -7.26 -10.74
C ASN A 35 -18.00 -6.90 -11.84
N ALA A 36 -18.42 -6.12 -12.85
CA ALA A 36 -17.55 -5.66 -13.92
C ALA A 36 -16.40 -4.78 -13.41
N LEU A 37 -16.70 -3.83 -12.52
CA LEU A 37 -15.68 -2.98 -11.89
C LEU A 37 -14.72 -3.79 -11.05
N LYS A 38 -15.23 -4.73 -10.24
CA LYS A 38 -14.40 -5.63 -9.43
C LYS A 38 -13.48 -6.47 -10.31
N ALA A 39 -13.99 -7.04 -11.40
CA ALA A 39 -13.19 -7.81 -12.35
C ALA A 39 -12.11 -6.96 -13.01
N LEU A 40 -12.45 -5.75 -13.47
CA LEU A 40 -11.51 -4.82 -14.10
C LEU A 40 -10.38 -4.41 -13.14
N VAL A 41 -10.73 -4.07 -11.90
CA VAL A 41 -9.75 -3.75 -10.86
C VAL A 41 -8.87 -4.97 -10.61
N HIS A 42 -9.47 -6.13 -10.38
CA HIS A 42 -8.70 -7.36 -10.14
C HIS A 42 -7.76 -7.68 -11.31
N GLU A 43 -8.17 -7.48 -12.56
CA GLU A 43 -7.32 -7.71 -13.73
C GLU A 43 -6.16 -6.72 -13.82
N ARG A 44 -6.42 -5.42 -13.64
CA ARG A 44 -5.38 -4.37 -13.69
C ARG A 44 -4.36 -4.47 -12.56
N PHE A 45 -4.81 -4.92 -11.39
CA PHE A 45 -3.98 -5.00 -10.21
C PHE A 45 -3.49 -6.42 -9.91
N ARG A 46 -3.81 -7.41 -10.75
CA ARG A 46 -3.34 -8.80 -10.62
C ARG A 46 -1.82 -8.89 -10.51
N GLU A 47 -1.13 -8.06 -11.27
CA GLU A 47 0.33 -8.05 -11.37
C GLU A 47 0.99 -7.09 -10.36
N LEU A 48 0.20 -6.26 -9.67
CA LEU A 48 0.74 -5.39 -8.63
C LEU A 48 0.87 -6.18 -7.32
N SER A 49 2.04 -6.08 -6.71
CA SER A 49 2.21 -6.52 -5.33
C SER A 49 1.34 -5.67 -4.40
N GLU A 50 0.91 -6.27 -3.29
CA GLU A 50 0.16 -5.56 -2.24
C GLU A 50 0.90 -4.30 -1.79
N PHE A 51 2.21 -4.41 -1.57
CA PHE A 51 3.09 -3.28 -1.28
C PHE A 51 2.98 -2.15 -2.31
N LYS A 52 3.01 -2.46 -3.61
CA LYS A 52 2.93 -1.45 -4.67
C LYS A 52 1.56 -0.78 -4.74
N MET A 53 0.49 -1.52 -4.47
CA MET A 53 -0.86 -0.95 -4.36
C MET A 53 -0.96 0.03 -3.18
N LYS A 54 -0.41 -0.34 -2.01
CA LYS A 54 -0.35 0.53 -0.83
C LYS A 54 0.43 1.82 -1.11
N GLU A 55 1.59 1.71 -1.77
CA GLU A 55 2.42 2.86 -2.14
C GLU A 55 1.68 3.85 -3.05
N ILE A 56 1.00 3.36 -4.10
CA ILE A 56 0.22 4.22 -5.01
C ILE A 56 -0.95 4.90 -4.29
N LEU A 57 -1.57 4.20 -3.33
CA LEU A 57 -2.67 4.76 -2.55
C LEU A 57 -2.19 5.89 -1.63
N CYS A 58 -1.10 5.66 -0.87
CA CYS A 58 -0.46 6.69 -0.04
C CYS A 58 -0.09 7.94 -0.86
N ASP A 59 0.64 7.73 -1.97
CA ASP A 59 1.09 8.83 -2.85
C ASP A 59 -0.08 9.65 -3.38
N ARG A 60 -1.15 8.97 -3.81
CA ARG A 60 -2.35 9.64 -4.31
C ARG A 60 -3.07 10.43 -3.22
N MET A 61 -3.26 9.85 -2.04
CA MET A 61 -3.92 10.51 -0.89
C MET A 61 -3.13 11.71 -0.39
N PHE A 62 -1.79 11.61 -0.39
CA PHE A 62 -0.90 12.70 -0.03
C PHE A 62 -0.99 13.84 -1.06
N LYS A 63 -0.92 13.51 -2.36
CA LYS A 63 -0.99 14.48 -3.46
C LYS A 63 -2.32 15.22 -3.54
N SER A 64 -3.44 14.54 -3.27
CA SER A 64 -4.76 15.18 -3.27
C SER A 64 -5.01 16.03 -2.03
N GLY A 65 -4.21 15.87 -0.96
CA GLY A 65 -4.49 16.46 0.34
C GLY A 65 -5.79 15.96 0.97
N SER A 66 -6.43 14.93 0.40
CA SER A 66 -7.73 14.44 0.85
C SER A 66 -7.65 13.75 2.22
N TYR A 67 -6.46 13.34 2.63
CA TYR A 67 -6.26 12.75 3.95
C TYR A 67 -6.48 13.77 5.09
N TRP A 68 -6.29 15.07 4.84
CA TRP A 68 -6.54 16.12 5.85
C TRP A 68 -8.00 16.52 5.97
N SER A 69 -8.82 16.24 4.95
CA SER A 69 -10.19 16.74 4.94
C SER A 69 -11.12 15.94 5.83
N HIS A 70 -10.85 14.65 6.09
CA HIS A 70 -11.70 13.81 6.94
C HIS A 70 -10.88 13.02 7.98
N PRO A 71 -11.31 13.01 9.26
CA PRO A 71 -10.59 12.30 10.33
C PRO A 71 -10.54 10.78 10.13
N GLU A 72 -11.53 10.20 9.44
CA GLU A 72 -11.56 8.79 9.07
C GLU A 72 -10.40 8.40 8.13
N TYR A 73 -9.96 9.33 7.27
CA TYR A 73 -8.82 9.10 6.37
C TYR A 73 -7.47 9.19 7.07
N ILE A 74 -7.39 9.87 8.23
CA ILE A 74 -6.17 9.91 9.04
C ILE A 74 -5.86 8.53 9.59
N ALA A 75 -6.85 7.86 10.20
CA ALA A 75 -6.68 6.51 10.74
C ALA A 75 -6.33 5.49 9.62
N LEU A 76 -6.94 5.65 8.45
CA LEU A 76 -6.61 4.82 7.29
C LEU A 76 -5.15 5.02 6.84
N HIS A 77 -4.68 6.27 6.77
CA HIS A 77 -3.30 6.58 6.39
C HIS A 77 -2.29 6.02 7.40
N GLU A 78 -2.51 6.23 8.70
CA GLU A 78 -1.64 5.70 9.76
C GLU A 78 -1.56 4.17 9.72
N ALA A 79 -2.69 3.49 9.52
CA ALA A 79 -2.72 2.03 9.39
C ALA A 79 -1.99 1.54 8.13
N LEU A 80 -2.10 2.29 7.02
CA LEU A 80 -1.45 1.98 5.76
C LEU A 80 0.08 2.14 5.86
N GLU A 81 0.54 3.23 6.46
CA GLU A 81 1.96 3.52 6.72
C GLU A 81 2.57 2.47 7.67
N ALA A 82 1.89 2.16 8.78
CA ALA A 82 2.33 1.13 9.71
C ALA A 82 2.39 -0.27 9.07
N SER A 83 1.48 -0.58 8.14
CA SER A 83 1.52 -1.85 7.41
C SER A 83 2.73 -1.95 6.48
N MET A 84 3.19 -0.84 5.88
CA MET A 84 4.35 -0.83 4.99
C MET A 84 5.66 -1.00 5.77
N ASP A 85 5.78 -0.37 6.94
CA ASP A 85 6.96 -0.47 7.81
C ASP A 85 7.19 -1.91 8.32
N HIS A 86 6.11 -2.65 8.59
CA HIS A 86 6.15 -4.06 8.95
C HIS A 86 6.76 -4.91 7.82
N GLU A 87 6.29 -4.71 6.59
CA GLU A 87 6.62 -5.57 5.44
C GLU A 87 8.12 -5.45 5.09
N ASN A 88 8.65 -4.23 5.17
CA ASN A 88 10.08 -3.94 4.99
C ASN A 88 10.97 -4.60 6.06
N LYS A 89 10.48 -4.73 7.29
CA LYS A 89 11.26 -5.33 8.40
C LYS A 89 11.40 -6.84 8.28
N TYR A 90 10.41 -7.54 7.72
CA TYR A 90 10.46 -8.99 7.55
C TYR A 90 11.40 -9.43 6.40
N GLU A 91 11.42 -8.68 5.30
CA GLU A 91 12.32 -8.96 4.16
C GLU A 91 13.80 -8.86 4.58
N PHE A 92 14.16 -7.87 5.39
CA PHE A 92 15.52 -7.71 5.92
C PHE A 92 15.96 -8.83 6.90
N VAL A 93 15.04 -9.36 7.70
CA VAL A 93 15.35 -10.44 8.66
C VAL A 93 15.56 -11.79 7.95
N GLU A 94 14.87 -12.04 6.83
CA GLU A 94 15.03 -13.29 6.08
C GLU A 94 16.37 -13.36 5.31
N GLU A 95 16.84 -12.24 4.74
CA GLU A 95 18.15 -12.18 4.06
C GLU A 95 19.33 -12.34 5.02
N THR A 96 19.26 -11.71 6.20
CA THR A 96 20.34 -11.76 7.21
C THR A 96 20.49 -13.14 7.84
N THR A 97 19.41 -13.92 7.94
CA THR A 97 19.48 -15.31 8.47
C THR A 97 20.02 -16.30 7.44
N LYS A 98 19.76 -16.09 6.13
CA LYS A 98 20.31 -16.93 5.05
C LYS A 98 21.79 -16.68 4.79
N SER A 99 22.25 -15.42 4.85
CA SER A 99 23.68 -15.08 4.65
C SER A 99 24.59 -15.58 5.78
N ARG A 100 24.11 -15.60 7.03
CA ARG A 100 24.90 -16.04 8.19
C ARG A 100 25.23 -17.54 8.21
N LYS A 101 24.55 -18.36 7.40
CA LYS A 101 24.77 -19.82 7.36
C LYS A 101 25.99 -20.25 6.54
N ARG A 102 26.52 -19.38 5.66
CA ARG A 102 27.73 -19.68 4.86
C ARG A 102 29.04 -19.32 5.53
N GLN A 103 29.01 -18.68 6.69
CA GLN A 103 30.21 -18.16 7.37
C GLN A 103 30.69 -19.04 8.53
N ARG A 104 30.07 -20.21 8.75
CA ARG A 104 30.41 -21.12 9.86
C ARG A 104 31.22 -22.36 9.47
N ASP A 105 31.44 -22.58 8.18
CA ASP A 105 32.12 -23.79 7.68
C ASP A 105 33.62 -23.57 7.42
N ASP A 106 34.13 -22.35 7.68
CA ASP A 106 35.51 -21.94 7.43
C ASP A 106 36.21 -21.49 8.74
N GLN A 107 35.78 -22.04 9.87
CA GLN A 107 36.44 -21.83 11.16
C GLN A 107 37.41 -23.00 11.40
N ASP A 108 38.65 -22.80 10.96
CA ASP A 108 39.80 -23.55 11.47
C ASP A 108 39.82 -23.48 13.02
N PRO A 109 40.18 -24.57 13.73
CA PRO A 109 40.18 -24.56 15.19
C PRO A 109 41.16 -23.51 15.74
N PRO A 110 40.81 -22.79 16.82
CA PRO A 110 41.68 -21.77 17.37
C PRO A 110 42.97 -22.39 17.95
N PRO A 111 44.15 -21.77 17.76
CA PRO A 111 45.40 -22.25 18.34
C PRO A 111 45.39 -22.11 19.87
N PRO A 112 46.09 -23.00 20.60
CA PRO A 112 46.05 -23.03 22.05
C PRO A 112 46.73 -21.79 22.68
N HIS A 113 46.07 -21.26 23.73
CA HIS A 113 46.48 -20.13 24.53
C HIS A 113 47.91 -20.25 25.08
N SER A 114 48.80 -19.34 24.68
CA SER A 114 50.03 -19.03 25.43
C SER A 114 49.71 -18.04 26.56
N LYS A 115 49.85 -18.51 27.80
CA LYS A 115 49.98 -17.65 28.98
C LYS A 115 51.38 -17.08 28.98
N ASP A 116 51.47 -15.76 28.98
CA ASP A 116 52.43 -14.93 29.71
C ASP A 116 52.64 -13.63 28.95
N SER A 117 52.30 -12.51 29.59
CA SER A 117 53.19 -11.36 29.71
C SER A 117 52.35 -10.16 30.13
N GLU A 118 52.47 -9.83 31.41
CA GLU A 118 52.06 -8.57 31.97
C GLU A 118 52.84 -7.39 31.35
N GLN A 119 52.27 -6.19 31.52
CA GLN A 119 52.91 -4.88 31.35
C GLN A 119 53.00 -4.33 29.91
N ASN A 120 52.13 -3.38 29.59
CA ASN A 120 52.48 -1.97 29.80
C ASN A 120 51.28 -1.03 29.61
N LYS A 121 51.22 -0.02 30.47
CA LYS A 121 50.33 1.15 30.36
C LYS A 121 51.03 2.20 29.49
N LYS A 122 50.41 2.65 28.41
CA LYS A 122 50.70 3.96 27.79
C LYS A 122 49.50 4.35 26.90
N LYS A 123 48.56 5.15 27.41
CA LYS A 123 48.49 6.62 27.24
C LYS A 123 48.74 7.06 25.78
N ARG A 124 47.67 7.48 25.09
CA ARG A 124 47.51 8.85 24.56
C ARG A 124 46.10 9.10 24.00
N HIS A 125 45.66 10.31 24.27
CA HIS A 125 44.49 11.03 23.76
C HIS A 125 44.66 11.42 22.28
N ASP A 126 43.54 11.55 21.57
CA ASP A 126 43.08 12.74 20.79
C ASP A 126 42.05 12.27 19.74
N SER A 127 40.76 12.57 19.92
CA SER A 127 40.05 13.78 19.47
C SER A 127 39.87 13.89 17.95
N ASN A 128 38.61 13.70 17.54
CA ASN A 128 37.88 14.32 16.43
C ASN A 128 38.36 14.09 14.98
N SER A 129 37.47 13.53 14.15
CA SER A 129 37.07 14.20 12.91
C SER A 129 35.68 13.75 12.48
N SER A 130 34.72 14.63 12.72
CA SER A 130 33.39 14.62 12.14
C SER A 130 33.47 14.99 10.65
N ALA A 131 32.83 14.22 9.78
CA ALA A 131 32.54 14.63 8.40
C ALA A 131 31.21 14.00 7.97
N SER A 132 30.11 14.58 8.45
CA SER A 132 28.80 14.44 7.81
C SER A 132 28.82 15.25 6.52
N LYS A 133 28.67 14.58 5.38
CA LYS A 133 28.36 15.24 4.10
C LYS A 133 26.93 14.92 3.72
N GLN A 134 26.07 15.87 4.06
CA GLN A 134 24.75 16.11 3.48
C GLN A 134 24.94 16.56 2.02
N SER A 135 24.34 15.85 1.07
CA SER A 135 24.12 16.37 -0.28
C SER A 135 22.63 16.35 -0.60
N GLN A 136 22.05 17.54 -0.49
CA GLN A 136 20.75 17.96 -0.97
C GLN A 136 20.88 18.38 -2.44
N ALA A 137 19.96 17.91 -3.29
CA ALA A 137 19.37 18.62 -4.45
C ALA A 137 18.61 17.59 -5.30
N GLN A 138 17.29 17.46 -5.17
CA GLN A 138 16.29 18.23 -5.93
C GLN A 138 16.54 18.23 -7.45
N THR A 139 16.02 17.20 -8.14
CA THR A 139 15.71 17.28 -9.56
C THR A 139 14.20 17.50 -9.72
N SER A 140 13.83 18.75 -9.95
CA SER A 140 12.49 19.17 -10.35
C SER A 140 12.15 18.59 -11.73
N LEU A 141 11.14 17.73 -11.80
CA LEU A 141 10.53 17.33 -13.08
C LEU A 141 9.59 18.43 -13.57
N THR A 142 10.06 19.22 -14.53
CA THR A 142 9.22 20.07 -15.39
C THR A 142 8.34 19.21 -16.28
N TRP A 143 7.04 19.18 -16.00
CA TRP A 143 6.02 18.54 -16.83
C TRP A 143 5.52 19.56 -17.85
N LYS A 144 5.77 19.27 -19.13
CA LYS A 144 5.27 20.03 -20.27
C LYS A 144 3.80 19.68 -20.50
N THR A 145 2.93 20.68 -20.44
CA THR A 145 1.53 20.62 -20.86
C THR A 145 1.46 20.62 -22.39
N SER A 146 1.05 19.52 -23.01
CA SER A 146 0.64 19.51 -24.42
C SER A 146 -0.86 19.78 -24.49
N HIS A 147 -1.22 20.95 -25.01
CA HIS A 147 -2.59 21.25 -25.42
C HIS A 147 -2.93 20.47 -26.70
N ILE A 148 -4.02 19.71 -26.65
CA ILE A 148 -4.65 19.11 -27.83
C ILE A 148 -5.80 20.04 -28.24
N ARG A 149 -5.79 20.43 -29.52
CA ARG A 149 -6.80 21.24 -30.21
C ARG A 149 -7.99 20.39 -30.60
#